data_AF-A0A8X6X2M3-F1
#
_entry.id   AF-A0A8X6X2M3-F1
#
_cell.length_a   1.000
_cell.length_b   1.000
_cell.length_c   1.000
_cell.angle_alpha   90.00
_cell.angle_beta   90.00
_cell.angle_gamma   90.00
#
_symmetry.space_group_name_H-M   'P 1'
#
loop_
_entity.id
_entity.type
_entity.pdbx_description
1 polymer ?
#
loop_
_entity_poly.entity_id
_entity_poly.type
_entity_poly.pdbx_seq_one_letter_code
_entity_poly.pdbx_strand_id
1 'polypeptide(L)'
;MVTKDRQIIVAEFAFYLNISHGSAYQIIYDKLKFCKVWVRCVPRMLARTINKLGFETLKHPPYSPDLTSSYFHFFILKEALRDCRFASNMDVQNAMQKELHD
;
A
#
# COMPACT_ATOMS: atom_id res chain seq x y z
N MET A 1 -11.02 -12.82 -16.77
CA MET A 1 -9.96 -13.23 -15.83
C MET A 1 -9.33 -11.98 -15.23
N VAL A 2 -8.50 -11.23 -15.96
CA VAL A 2 -7.93 -9.93 -15.52
C VAL A 2 -8.99 -8.84 -15.27
N THR A 3 -10.10 -8.88 -16.01
CA THR A 3 -11.24 -7.96 -15.79
C THR A 3 -12.11 -8.32 -14.59
N LYS A 4 -12.09 -9.59 -14.16
CA LYS A 4 -12.85 -10.10 -13.01
C LYS A 4 -12.04 -10.03 -11.72
N ASP A 5 -10.73 -10.26 -11.84
CA ASP A 5 -9.76 -10.13 -10.77
C ASP A 5 -8.61 -9.23 -11.23
N ARG A 6 -8.55 -8.03 -10.64
CA ARG A 6 -7.53 -7.03 -10.95
C ARG A 6 -6.19 -7.31 -10.24
N GLN A 7 -6.11 -8.36 -9.42
CA GLN A 7 -4.94 -8.75 -8.62
C GLN A 7 -4.13 -9.90 -9.24
N ILE A 8 -4.23 -10.12 -10.56
CA ILE A 8 -3.53 -11.22 -11.22
C ILE A 8 -2.05 -10.91 -11.41
N ILE A 9 -1.16 -11.78 -10.93
CA ILE A 9 0.28 -11.66 -11.16
C ILE A 9 0.60 -12.04 -12.62
N VAL A 10 1.47 -11.29 -13.30
CA VAL A 10 1.86 -11.55 -14.71
C VAL A 10 2.36 -12.99 -14.90
N ALA A 11 3.08 -13.54 -13.91
CA ALA A 11 3.54 -14.93 -13.91
C ALA A 11 2.39 -15.96 -13.84
N GLU A 12 1.37 -15.72 -13.03
CA GLU A 12 0.19 -16.59 -12.95
C GLU A 12 -0.65 -16.50 -14.22
N PHE A 13 -0.75 -15.30 -14.80
CA PHE A 13 -1.40 -15.08 -16.09
C PHE A 13 -0.68 -15.83 -17.23
N ALA A 14 0.65 -15.76 -17.24
CA ALA A 14 1.48 -16.47 -18.20
C ALA A 14 1.32 -18.00 -18.06
N PHE A 15 1.29 -18.51 -16.83
CA PHE A 15 1.06 -19.92 -16.54
C PHE A 15 -0.33 -20.38 -16.99
N TYR A 16 -1.37 -19.61 -16.67
CA TYR A 16 -2.76 -19.94 -17.03
C TYR A 16 -2.97 -20.01 -18.54
N LEU A 17 -2.41 -19.06 -19.28
CA LEU A 17 -2.51 -19.02 -20.74
C LEU A 17 -1.44 -19.85 -21.44
N ASN A 18 -0.52 -20.46 -20.68
CA ASN A 18 0.63 -21.20 -21.16
C ASN A 18 1.44 -20.42 -22.22
N ILE A 19 1.69 -19.14 -21.96
CA ILE A 19 2.47 -18.24 -22.82
C ILE A 19 3.74 -17.80 -22.10
N SER A 20 4.68 -17.24 -22.87
CA SER A 20 5.88 -16.65 -22.28
C SER A 20 5.51 -15.45 -21.38
N HIS A 21 6.28 -15.25 -20.31
CA HIS A 21 6.10 -14.10 -19.41
C HIS A 21 6.18 -12.76 -20.15
N GLY A 22 7.05 -12.65 -21.16
CA GLY A 22 7.18 -11.44 -22.00
C GLY A 22 5.93 -11.18 -22.84
N SER A 23 5.35 -12.23 -23.44
CA SER A 23 4.09 -12.12 -24.19
C SER A 23 2.92 -11.77 -23.28
N ALA A 24 2.85 -12.38 -22.10
CA ALA A 24 1.88 -12.03 -21.06
C ALA A 24 1.97 -10.55 -20.67
N TYR A 25 3.19 -10.05 -20.46
CA TYR A 25 3.44 -8.63 -20.17
C TYR A 25 2.93 -7.74 -21.30
N GLN A 26 3.34 -7.96 -22.55
CA GLN A 26 2.88 -7.16 -23.69
C GLN A 26 1.36 -7.17 -23.86
N ILE A 27 0.71 -8.32 -23.66
CA ILE A 27 -0.76 -8.40 -23.75
C ILE A 27 -1.41 -7.55 -22.66
N ILE A 28 -0.91 -7.61 -21.43
CA ILE A 28 -1.47 -6.86 -20.30
C ILE A 28 -1.23 -5.35 -20.44
N TYR A 29 0.00 -4.95 -20.74
CA TYR A 29 0.40 -3.55 -20.74
C TYR A 29 0.13 -2.84 -22.06
N ASP A 30 0.36 -3.50 -23.21
CA ASP A 30 0.21 -2.86 -24.52
C ASP A 30 -1.18 -3.05 -25.11
N LYS A 31 -1.73 -4.27 -25.06
CA LYS A 31 -3.02 -4.58 -25.70
C LYS A 31 -4.20 -4.26 -24.79
N LEU A 32 -4.13 -4.68 -23.53
CA LEU A 32 -5.20 -4.46 -22.55
C LEU A 32 -5.06 -3.12 -21.82
N LYS A 33 -3.91 -2.42 -21.96
CA LYS A 33 -3.63 -1.11 -21.35
C LYS A 33 -3.85 -1.09 -19.82
N PHE A 34 -3.61 -2.22 -19.15
CA PHE A 34 -3.70 -2.28 -17.69
C PHE A 34 -2.42 -1.74 -17.07
N CYS A 35 -2.47 -0.49 -16.59
CA CYS A 35 -1.30 0.20 -16.04
C CYS A 35 -0.99 -0.15 -14.56
N LYS A 36 -1.87 -0.86 -13.86
CA LYS A 36 -1.74 -1.15 -12.42
C LYS A 36 -2.07 -2.59 -12.11
N VAL A 37 -1.11 -3.47 -12.39
CA VAL A 37 -1.11 -4.83 -11.87
C VAL A 37 -0.21 -4.83 -10.63
N TRP A 38 -0.76 -5.21 -9.49
CA TRP A 38 -0.12 -5.03 -8.20
C TRP A 38 1.20 -5.80 -8.08
N VAL A 39 2.31 -5.07 -7.97
CA VAL A 39 3.54 -5.59 -7.37
C VAL A 39 3.38 -5.40 -5.87
N ARG A 40 3.38 -6.48 -5.08
CA ARG A 40 3.38 -6.42 -3.61
C ARG A 40 4.38 -5.37 -3.12
N CYS A 41 3.89 -4.28 -2.51
CA CYS A 41 4.76 -3.24 -1.97
C CYS A 41 5.03 -3.48 -0.47
N VAL A 42 5.63 -4.64 -0.18
CA VAL A 42 6.44 -4.80 1.04
C VAL A 42 7.86 -5.06 0.54
N PRO A 43 8.80 -4.11 0.68
CA PRO A 43 10.18 -4.34 0.30
C PRO A 43 10.68 -5.64 0.94
N ARG A 44 11.29 -6.54 0.16
CA ARG A 44 11.74 -7.87 0.65
C ARG A 44 12.62 -7.77 1.91
N MET A 45 13.34 -6.66 2.06
CA MET A 45 14.15 -6.38 3.25
C MET A 45 13.32 -6.20 4.51
N LEU A 46 12.17 -5.51 4.43
CA LEU A 46 11.27 -5.30 5.56
C LEU A 46 10.64 -6.61 6.03
N ALA A 47 10.22 -7.47 5.09
CA ALA A 47 9.67 -8.79 5.40
C ALA A 47 10.67 -9.69 6.15
N ARG A 48 11.97 -9.62 5.80
CA ARG A 48 13.02 -10.36 6.53
C ARG A 48 13.20 -9.86 7.95
N THR A 49 13.15 -8.55 8.17
CA THR A 49 13.32 -7.95 9.50
C THR A 49 12.11 -8.25 10.40
N ILE A 50 10.89 -8.16 9.88
CA ILE A 50 9.65 -8.51 10.60
C ILE A 50 9.70 -9.98 11.08
N ASN A 51 10.10 -10.90 10.19
CA ASN A 51 10.26 -12.32 10.55
C ASN A 51 11.38 -12.54 11.58
N LYS A 52 12.51 -11.82 11.49
CA LYS A 52 13.60 -11.90 12.48
C LYS A 52 13.18 -11.42 13.87
N LEU A 53 12.33 -10.40 13.92
CA LEU A 53 11.81 -9.84 15.16
C LEU A 53 10.62 -10.63 15.72
N GLY A 54 10.17 -11.69 15.01
CA GLY A 54 9.07 -12.55 15.45
C GLY A 54 7.69 -11.91 15.34
N PHE A 55 7.56 -10.80 14.61
CA PHE A 55 6.26 -10.14 14.42
C PHE A 55 5.41 -10.91 13.41
N GLU A 56 4.14 -11.14 13.77
CA GLU A 56 3.17 -11.71 12.84
C GLU A 56 2.70 -10.64 11.84
N THR A 57 2.77 -10.96 10.54
CA THR A 57 2.28 -10.06 9.49
C THR A 57 0.80 -10.30 9.25
N LEU A 58 -0.04 -9.38 9.72
CA LEU A 58 -1.47 -9.40 9.40
C LEU A 58 -1.70 -9.20 7.90
N LYS A 59 -2.57 -10.03 7.31
CA LYS A 59 -2.98 -9.89 5.91
C LYS A 59 -3.88 -8.65 5.78
N HIS A 60 -3.31 -7.54 5.32
CA HIS A 60 -4.07 -6.33 5.02
C HIS A 60 -4.36 -6.24 3.51
N PRO A 61 -5.61 -5.99 3.11
CA PRO A 61 -5.94 -5.81 1.70
C PRO A 61 -5.29 -4.54 1.11
N PRO A 62 -4.98 -4.52 -0.18
CA PRO A 62 -4.34 -3.38 -0.81
C PRO A 62 -5.30 -2.16 -0.90
N TYR A 63 -4.82 -0.95 -0.59
CA TYR A 63 -5.61 0.31 -0.57
C TYR A 63 -6.95 0.23 0.18
N SER A 64 -6.96 -0.36 1.37
CA SER A 64 -8.12 -0.31 2.27
C SER A 64 -7.86 0.62 3.46
N PRO A 65 -7.80 1.94 3.24
CA PRO A 65 -7.63 2.89 4.34
C PRO A 65 -8.79 2.82 5.35
N ASP A 66 -9.95 2.35 4.91
CA ASP A 66 -11.15 2.04 5.69
C ASP A 66 -10.98 0.85 6.65
N LEU A 67 -9.97 0.01 6.44
CA LEU A 67 -9.68 -1.14 7.30
C LEU A 67 -8.45 -0.91 8.18
N THR A 68 -7.73 0.19 7.99
CA THR A 68 -6.57 0.51 8.81
C THR A 68 -6.96 1.47 9.92
N SER A 69 -6.97 0.99 11.16
CA SER A 69 -7.26 1.82 12.35
C SER A 69 -6.42 3.11 12.37
N SER A 70 -5.14 3.05 11.99
CA SER A 70 -4.28 4.25 11.97
C SER A 70 -4.64 5.27 10.89
N TYR A 71 -5.25 4.88 9.76
CA TYR A 71 -5.62 5.83 8.71
C TYR A 71 -6.79 6.73 9.15
N PHE A 72 -7.74 6.20 9.93
CA PHE A 72 -8.81 7.01 10.51
C PHE A 72 -8.27 8.06 11.48
N HIS A 73 -7.40 7.64 12.42
CA HIS A 73 -6.78 8.55 13.38
C HIS A 73 -5.90 9.60 12.69
N PHE A 74 -5.19 9.22 11.63
CA PHE A 74 -4.40 10.15 10.82
C PHE A 74 -5.27 11.21 10.13
N PHE A 75 -6.48 10.85 9.70
CA PHE A 75 -7.41 11.82 9.12
C PHE A 75 -7.92 12.83 10.15
N ILE A 76 -8.23 12.37 11.37
CA ILE A 76 -8.64 13.24 12.49
C ILE A 76 -7.52 14.24 12.81
N LEU A 77 -6.29 13.75 12.96
CA LEU A 77 -5.11 14.57 13.22
C LEU A 77 -4.86 15.60 12.11
N LYS A 78 -5.01 15.19 10.84
CA LYS A 78 -4.86 16.08 9.69
C LYS A 78 -5.90 17.20 9.67
N GLU A 79 -7.15 16.89 10.02
CA GLU A 79 -8.21 17.90 10.10
C GLU A 79 -8.02 18.83 11.30
N ALA A 80 -7.59 18.31 12.46
CA ALA A 80 -7.30 19.12 13.64
C ALA A 80 -6.14 20.10 13.43
N LEU A 81 -5.12 19.67 12.68
CA LEU A 81 -3.96 20.50 12.34
C LEU A 81 -4.14 21.25 11.02
N ARG A 82 -5.34 21.24 10.45
CA ARG A 82 -5.65 21.97 9.23
C ARG A 82 -5.46 23.46 9.49
N ASP A 83 -4.86 24.14 8.51
CA ASP A 83 -4.58 25.59 8.55
C ASP A 83 -3.58 26.05 9.64
N CYS A 84 -3.02 25.15 10.45
CA CYS A 84 -1.89 25.46 11.31
C CYS A 84 -0.62 25.69 10.49
N ARG A 85 0.13 26.74 10.84
CA ARG A 85 1.48 26.99 10.32
C ARG A 85 2.49 26.82 11.44
N PHE A 86 3.49 26.00 11.19
CA PHE A 86 4.56 25.72 12.15
C PHE A 86 5.86 26.35 11.67
N ALA A 87 6.58 27.01 12.58
CA ALA A 87 7.87 27.61 12.28
C ALA A 87 9.03 26.62 12.46
N SER A 88 8.84 25.62 13.33
CA SER A 88 9.83 24.59 13.64
C SER A 88 9.21 23.19 13.71
N ASN A 89 10.04 22.17 13.48
CA ASN A 89 9.67 20.77 13.68
C ASN A 89 9.28 20.48 15.15
N MET A 90 9.81 21.25 16.10
CA MET A 90 9.46 21.12 17.51
C MET A 90 8.01 21.55 17.77
N ASP A 91 7.55 22.59 17.07
CA ASP A 91 6.17 23.07 17.17
C ASP A 91 5.19 22.03 16.61
N VAL A 92 5.59 21.35 15.52
CA VAL A 92 4.82 20.23 14.95
C VAL A 92 4.70 19.09 15.97
N GLN A 93 5.81 18.69 16.60
CA GLN A 93 5.79 17.60 17.59
C GLN A 93 4.91 17.93 18.79
N ASN A 94 4.99 19.15 19.31
CA ASN A 94 4.17 19.60 20.43
C ASN A 94 2.68 19.63 20.07
N ALA A 95 2.33 20.11 18.88
CA ALA A 95 0.95 20.11 18.40
C ALA A 95 0.41 18.68 18.20
N MET A 96 1.21 17.78 17.62
CA MET A 96 0.84 16.37 17.45
C MET A 96 0.62 15.68 18.81
N GLN A 97 1.46 15.97 19.81
CA GLN A 97 1.29 15.41 21.16
C GLN A 97 0.03 15.94 21.83
N LYS A 98 -0.28 17.23 21.67
CA LYS A 98 -1.50 17.82 22.21
C LYS A 98 -2.76 17.14 21.65
N GLU A 99 -2.86 17.02 20.32
CA GLU A 99 -4.03 16.42 19.66
C GLU A 99 -4.19 14.90 19.90
N LEU A 100 -3.12 14.22 20.34
CA LEU A 100 -3.15 12.78 20.65
C LEU A 100 -3.50 12.50 22.12
N HIS A 101 -3.40 13.49 23.01
CA HIS A 101 -3.58 13.36 24.45
C HIS A 101 -4.85 14.02 25.01
N ASP A 102 -5.62 14.72 24.18
CA ASP A 102 -7.00 15.17 24.45
C ASP A 102 -8.03 14.08 24.10
#